data_AF-A0A520HL47-F1
#
_entry.id   AF-A0A520HL47-F1
#
_cell.length_a   1.000
_cell.length_b   1.000
_cell.length_c   1.000
_cell.angle_alpha   90.00
_cell.angle_beta   90.00
_cell.angle_gamma   90.00
#
_symmetry.space_group_name_H-M   'P 1'
#
loop_
_entity.id
_entity.type
_entity.pdbx_description
1 polymer ?
#
loop_
_entity_poly.entity_id
_entity_poly.type
_entity_poly.pdbx_seq_one_letter_code
_entity_poly.pdbx_strand_id
1 'polypeptide(L)'
;GIGELPLDRRQPGACGSGRTGDAAAARDRPRHAGHLSLHRGEPRLRRGEIAIDLCHLRPRGADPVGDRPGAARSQMAQVDGDLAAAQSGLAAVQGQMAGVARTVAGSGGVAGAAGPARARLAAIQGQLADARARGYTESHPDVVALRAQLAQATAAARGEPLSGGSGAGSSPNPLYVSLQAMMADKQAAVASLRIRRAQLQGDLDQLNAKLSEDPTVAAEQGAIDRDYQVLKDQYDQLLTQREQIALRGQAQSQTDRVKFSVIDPPTTPQKPSAPNRMLLLTGVLIAGLGAGIGGAFLLGQLRGTFATSTRLERVAGMPVIGSIGEVVTRTQSELRAKQFRMFLGGTAALGAAYVLLLGVEILQRGLAA
;
A
#
# COMPACT_ATOMS: atom_id res chain seq x y z
N GLY A 1 -26.39 -36.72 -19.62
CA GLY A 1 -25.58 -35.51 -19.86
C GLY A 1 -26.56 -34.37 -19.97
N ILE A 2 -26.41 -33.25 -19.28
CA ILE A 2 -25.22 -32.39 -19.20
C ILE A 2 -25.23 -31.75 -17.79
N GLY A 3 -24.10 -31.77 -17.09
CA GLY A 3 -23.98 -31.26 -15.72
C GLY A 3 -23.76 -29.75 -15.67
N GLU A 4 -24.44 -29.10 -14.73
CA GLU A 4 -24.20 -27.71 -14.35
C GLU A 4 -23.02 -27.60 -13.37
N LEU A 5 -22.09 -26.68 -13.66
CA LEU A 5 -21.07 -26.21 -12.72
C LEU A 5 -21.59 -24.96 -11.96
N PRO A 6 -21.37 -24.83 -10.65
CA PRO A 6 -21.57 -23.57 -9.96
C PRO A 6 -20.29 -22.70 -10.01
N LEU A 7 -20.47 -21.42 -10.39
CA LEU A 7 -19.47 -20.36 -10.33
C LEU A 7 -19.25 -19.91 -8.87
N ASP A 8 -18.04 -20.13 -8.35
CA ASP A 8 -17.54 -19.62 -7.07
C ASP A 8 -17.32 -18.10 -7.14
N ARG A 9 -18.28 -17.31 -6.66
CA ARG A 9 -18.10 -15.89 -6.36
C ARG A 9 -17.53 -15.76 -4.94
N ARG A 10 -16.21 -15.65 -4.83
CA ARG A 10 -15.57 -15.22 -3.56
C ARG A 10 -15.78 -13.72 -3.33
N GLN A 11 -16.48 -13.42 -2.23
CA GLN A 11 -16.57 -12.09 -1.62
C GLN A 11 -15.21 -11.67 -1.04
N PRO A 12 -14.85 -10.37 -1.07
CA PRO A 12 -13.72 -9.87 -0.27
C PRO A 12 -14.09 -9.89 1.22
N GLY A 13 -13.18 -10.44 2.03
CA GLY A 13 -13.39 -10.73 3.44
C GLY A 13 -13.74 -9.50 4.28
N ALA A 14 -14.77 -9.66 5.12
CA ALA A 14 -15.09 -8.74 6.19
C ALA A 14 -13.94 -8.70 7.22
N CYS A 15 -13.46 -7.50 7.56
CA CYS A 15 -12.58 -7.29 8.71
C CYS A 15 -13.41 -7.47 9.99
N GLY A 16 -13.20 -8.60 10.67
CA GLY A 16 -13.84 -8.91 11.94
C GLY A 16 -13.39 -7.96 13.05
N SER A 17 -14.36 -7.39 13.77
CA SER A 17 -14.16 -6.63 14.99
C SER A 17 -13.73 -7.54 16.14
N GLY A 18 -12.45 -7.51 16.50
CA GLY A 18 -11.95 -8.09 17.75
C GLY A 18 -12.00 -7.07 18.88
N ARG A 19 -13.13 -7.02 19.59
CA ARG A 19 -13.29 -6.27 20.85
C ARG A 19 -12.36 -6.84 21.93
N THR A 20 -11.57 -5.96 22.52
CA THR A 20 -11.26 -5.82 23.95
C THR A 20 -11.36 -7.08 24.83
N GLY A 21 -10.21 -7.55 25.30
CA GLY A 21 -10.10 -8.41 26.48
C GLY A 21 -8.99 -7.89 27.38
N ASP A 22 -9.38 -7.18 28.44
CA ASP A 22 -8.54 -6.91 29.61
C ASP A 22 -8.16 -8.23 30.30
N ALA A 23 -6.88 -8.40 30.64
CA ALA A 23 -6.45 -9.17 31.81
C ALA A 23 -4.99 -8.85 32.15
N ALA A 24 -4.81 -8.25 33.31
CA ALA A 24 -3.54 -8.02 33.98
C ALA A 24 -2.90 -9.35 34.47
N ALA A 25 -1.57 -9.45 34.40
CA ALA A 25 -0.76 -10.20 35.38
C ALA A 25 0.74 -9.87 35.26
N ALA A 26 1.34 -9.55 36.40
CA ALA A 26 2.74 -9.21 36.59
C ALA A 26 3.66 -10.44 36.76
N ARG A 27 4.95 -10.34 36.37
CA ARG A 27 6.16 -10.57 37.22
C ARG A 27 7.46 -10.78 36.42
N ASP A 28 8.39 -9.87 36.69
CA ASP A 28 9.85 -9.97 36.94
C ASP A 28 10.68 -11.27 36.66
N ARG A 29 11.77 -11.07 35.87
CA ARG A 29 13.14 -11.69 35.85
C ARG A 29 13.39 -13.14 35.37
N PRO A 30 14.66 -13.52 35.03
CA PRO A 30 15.70 -12.83 34.24
C PRO A 30 16.42 -13.74 33.19
N ARG A 31 17.35 -13.13 32.43
CA ARG A 31 18.42 -13.67 31.55
C ARG A 31 18.73 -15.19 31.61
N HIS A 32 18.76 -15.85 30.44
CA HIS A 32 19.77 -16.84 30.09
C HIS A 32 20.02 -16.94 28.58
N ALA A 33 21.29 -17.10 28.23
CA ALA A 33 21.82 -17.34 26.90
C ALA A 33 21.44 -18.73 26.37
N GLY A 34 21.37 -18.89 25.04
CA GLY A 34 21.33 -20.22 24.45
C GLY A 34 20.87 -20.28 23.00
N HIS A 35 21.84 -20.60 22.13
CA HIS A 35 21.70 -21.35 20.88
C HIS A 35 21.11 -20.68 19.63
N LEU A 36 22.08 -20.34 18.77
CA LEU A 36 22.01 -20.22 17.33
C LEU A 36 21.53 -21.54 16.70
N SER A 37 20.34 -21.53 16.09
CA SER A 37 19.85 -22.61 15.22
C SER A 37 19.61 -22.03 13.82
N LEU A 38 20.59 -22.23 12.94
CA LEU A 38 20.53 -21.93 11.52
C LEU A 38 19.53 -22.89 10.85
N HIS A 39 18.27 -22.47 10.71
CA HIS A 39 17.35 -23.11 9.78
C HIS A 39 17.62 -22.61 8.36
N ARG A 40 18.21 -23.49 7.56
CA ARG A 40 18.38 -23.37 6.11
C ARG A 40 17.00 -23.47 5.45
N GLY A 41 16.39 -22.33 5.15
CA GLY A 41 15.16 -22.23 4.35
C GLY A 41 15.51 -21.91 2.89
N GLU A 42 15.08 -22.76 1.97
CA GLU A 42 15.21 -22.55 0.53
C GLU A 42 14.42 -21.32 0.04
N PRO A 43 14.92 -20.56 -0.97
CA PRO A 43 14.16 -19.46 -1.54
C PRO A 43 13.14 -20.00 -2.56
N ARG A 44 11.91 -20.26 -2.12
CA ARG A 44 10.78 -20.39 -3.05
C ARG A 44 10.39 -19.01 -3.55
N LEU A 45 10.73 -18.75 -4.81
CA LEU A 45 10.25 -17.63 -5.64
C LEU A 45 8.72 -17.53 -5.56
N ARG A 46 8.22 -16.72 -4.63
CA ARG A 46 6.86 -16.19 -4.71
C ARG A 46 6.94 -14.86 -5.43
N ARG A 47 6.25 -14.76 -6.56
CA ARG A 47 5.93 -13.49 -7.23
C ARG A 47 5.48 -12.50 -6.16
N GLY A 48 6.30 -11.49 -5.92
CA GLY A 48 5.99 -10.41 -4.99
C GLY A 48 4.84 -9.59 -5.55
N GLU A 49 3.63 -9.86 -5.09
CA GLU A 49 2.62 -8.82 -4.96
C GLU A 49 3.17 -7.84 -3.92
N ILE A 50 3.80 -6.76 -4.40
CA ILE A 50 4.05 -5.59 -3.57
C ILE A 50 2.68 -4.91 -3.45
N ALA A 51 1.84 -5.44 -2.57
CA ALA A 51 0.68 -4.74 -2.08
C ALA A 51 1.23 -3.58 -1.26
N ILE A 52 1.25 -2.38 -1.85
CA ILE A 52 1.44 -1.15 -1.10
C ILE A 52 0.27 -1.12 -0.12
N ASP A 53 0.58 -1.24 1.17
CA ASP A 53 -0.39 -1.26 2.24
C ASP A 53 -0.97 0.16 2.39
N LEU A 54 -1.90 0.48 1.50
CA LEU A 54 -2.64 1.73 1.41
C LEU A 54 -3.63 1.88 2.59
N CYS A 55 -3.50 1.05 3.63
CA CYS A 55 -4.31 1.11 4.85
C CYS A 55 -3.78 2.17 5.84
N HIS A 56 -2.53 2.64 5.70
CA HIS A 56 -1.97 3.69 6.55
C HIS A 56 -2.31 5.12 6.11
N LEU A 57 -2.89 5.32 4.92
CA LEU A 57 -3.40 6.61 4.47
C LEU A 57 -4.84 6.88 4.96
N ARG A 58 -5.19 6.41 6.16
CA ARG A 58 -6.41 6.87 6.83
C ARG A 58 -6.10 8.27 7.36
N PRO A 59 -6.81 9.33 6.93
CA PRO A 59 -6.68 10.62 7.60
C PRO A 59 -7.04 10.40 9.07
N ARG A 60 -6.04 10.58 9.95
CA ARG A 60 -6.24 10.58 11.40
C ARG A 60 -7.16 11.75 11.70
N GLY A 61 -8.38 11.45 12.12
CA GLY A 61 -9.32 12.43 12.68
C GLY A 61 -9.71 13.52 11.68
N ALA A 62 -10.93 13.46 11.16
CA ALA A 62 -11.60 14.69 10.77
C ALA A 62 -11.81 15.49 12.07
N ASP A 63 -10.83 16.30 12.45
CA ASP A 63 -11.00 17.23 13.55
C ASP A 63 -12.13 18.19 13.14
N PRO A 64 -13.12 18.46 14.02
CA PRO A 64 -14.25 19.34 13.71
C PRO A 64 -13.81 20.79 13.40
N VAL A 65 -12.54 21.12 13.58
CA VAL A 65 -11.92 22.40 13.21
C VAL A 65 -11.62 22.46 11.70
N GLY A 66 -11.21 21.36 11.07
CA GLY A 66 -10.89 21.28 9.64
C GLY A 66 -12.12 21.24 8.72
N ASP A 67 -13.28 20.83 9.24
CA ASP A 67 -14.52 20.69 8.46
C ASP A 67 -15.34 22.00 8.37
N ARG A 68 -15.07 22.95 9.28
CA ARG A 68 -15.69 24.29 9.31
C ARG A 68 -15.47 25.12 8.04
N PRO A 69 -14.26 25.22 7.45
CA PRO A 69 -14.09 25.92 6.17
C PRO A 69 -14.86 25.24 5.03
N GLY A 70 -15.03 23.91 5.07
CA GLY A 70 -15.86 23.17 4.12
C GLY A 70 -17.33 23.59 4.18
N ALA A 71 -17.90 23.62 5.39
CA ALA A 71 -19.28 24.05 5.62
C ALA A 71 -19.52 25.54 5.26
N ALA A 72 -18.57 26.42 5.57
CA ALA A 72 -18.66 27.84 5.20
C ALA A 72 -18.58 28.06 3.68
N ARG A 73 -17.74 27.28 2.97
CA ARG A 73 -17.69 27.29 1.49
C ARG A 73 -18.99 26.79 0.86
N SER A 74 -19.63 25.75 1.40
CA SER A 74 -20.92 25.30 0.89
C SER A 74 -22.04 26.33 1.12
N GLN A 75 -22.04 27.01 2.26
CA GLN A 75 -22.98 28.10 2.54
C GLN A 75 -22.77 29.29 1.59
N MET A 76 -21.52 29.64 1.29
CA MET A 76 -21.19 30.68 0.31
C MET A 76 -21.69 30.32 -1.09
N ALA A 77 -21.46 29.08 -1.54
CA ALA A 77 -21.95 28.61 -2.84
C ALA A 77 -23.48 28.67 -2.94
N GLN A 78 -24.19 28.36 -1.83
CA GLN A 78 -25.64 28.48 -1.76
C GLN A 78 -26.10 29.94 -1.88
N VAL A 79 -25.48 30.86 -1.13
CA VAL A 79 -25.78 32.30 -1.19
C VAL A 79 -25.45 32.89 -2.57
N ASP A 80 -24.38 32.44 -3.22
CA ASP A 80 -24.03 32.85 -4.59
C ASP A 80 -25.07 32.38 -5.61
N GLY A 81 -25.58 31.15 -5.46
CA GLY A 81 -26.70 30.65 -6.25
C GLY A 81 -27.98 31.48 -6.06
N ASP A 82 -28.33 31.77 -4.81
CA ASP A 82 -29.49 32.61 -4.47
C ASP A 82 -29.33 34.04 -5.02
N LEU A 83 -28.12 34.60 -4.96
CA LEU A 83 -27.80 35.93 -5.47
C LEU A 83 -27.92 35.98 -7.00
N ALA A 84 -27.41 34.97 -7.71
CA ALA A 84 -27.56 34.87 -9.17
C ALA A 84 -29.04 34.73 -9.58
N ALA A 85 -29.82 33.93 -8.84
CA ALA A 85 -31.26 33.80 -9.05
C ALA A 85 -32.00 35.12 -8.79
N ALA A 86 -31.67 35.82 -7.71
CA ALA A 86 -32.26 37.12 -7.36
C ALA A 86 -31.93 38.22 -8.37
N GLN A 87 -30.69 38.25 -8.89
CA GLN A 87 -30.27 39.15 -9.96
C GLN A 87 -31.02 38.87 -11.26
N SER A 88 -31.19 37.60 -11.61
CA SER A 88 -31.96 37.20 -12.80
C SER A 88 -33.44 37.61 -12.67
N GLY A 89 -34.03 37.44 -11.48
CA GLY A 89 -35.39 37.89 -11.18
C GLY A 89 -35.54 39.42 -11.25
N LEU A 90 -34.55 40.17 -10.78
CA LEU A 90 -34.52 41.63 -10.88
C LEU A 90 -34.45 42.07 -12.35
N ALA A 91 -33.58 41.46 -13.15
CA ALA A 91 -33.46 41.75 -14.58
C ALA A 91 -34.77 41.45 -15.34
N ALA A 92 -35.47 40.37 -14.97
CA ALA A 92 -36.78 40.05 -15.55
C ALA A 92 -37.84 41.14 -15.27
N VAL A 93 -37.92 41.63 -14.02
CA VAL A 93 -38.85 42.72 -13.65
C VAL A 93 -38.47 44.03 -14.36
N GLN A 94 -37.18 44.31 -14.51
CA GLN A 94 -36.70 45.47 -15.28
C GLN A 94 -37.08 45.37 -16.76
N GLY A 95 -36.97 44.18 -17.36
CA GLY A 95 -37.41 43.92 -18.74
C GLY A 95 -38.92 44.13 -18.91
N GLN A 96 -39.72 43.68 -17.94
CA GLN A 96 -41.17 43.92 -17.94
C GLN A 96 -41.50 45.42 -17.80
N MET A 97 -40.78 46.15 -16.95
CA MET A 97 -40.95 47.61 -16.81
C MET A 97 -40.57 48.37 -18.09
N ALA A 98 -39.59 47.90 -18.87
CA ALA A 98 -39.21 48.52 -20.12
C ALA A 98 -40.30 48.41 -21.21
N GLY A 99 -41.12 47.35 -21.15
CA GLY A 99 -42.24 47.14 -22.07
C GLY A 99 -43.55 47.83 -21.67
N VAL A 100 -43.66 48.33 -20.42
CA VAL A 100 -44.91 48.91 -19.89
C VAL A 100 -44.81 50.43 -19.89
N ALA A 101 -45.76 51.09 -20.57
CA ALA A 101 -45.85 52.55 -20.56
C ALA A 101 -46.11 53.08 -19.14
N ARG A 102 -45.32 54.07 -18.71
CA ARG A 102 -45.41 54.73 -17.39
C ARG A 102 -46.78 55.36 -17.14
N THR A 103 -47.41 55.84 -18.21
CA THR A 103 -48.75 56.43 -18.19
C THR A 103 -49.57 55.84 -19.32
N VAL A 104 -50.83 55.51 -19.06
CA VAL A 104 -51.78 55.09 -20.10
C VAL A 104 -52.56 56.33 -20.51
N ALA A 105 -52.75 56.52 -21.82
CA ALA A 105 -53.66 57.54 -22.33
C ALA A 105 -55.06 57.21 -21.79
N GLY A 106 -55.62 58.09 -20.96
CA GLY A 106 -57.01 57.95 -20.53
C GLY A 106 -57.89 57.87 -21.76
N SER A 107 -58.75 56.84 -21.83
CA SER A 107 -59.68 56.64 -22.94
C SER A 107 -60.46 57.93 -23.18
N GLY A 108 -60.07 58.67 -24.22
CA GLY A 108 -60.84 59.81 -24.71
C GLY A 108 -62.16 59.28 -25.24
N GLY A 109 -63.26 59.76 -24.66
CA GLY A 109 -64.61 59.50 -25.18
C GLY A 109 -65.55 58.74 -24.25
N VAL A 110 -65.71 59.20 -23.01
CA VAL A 110 -67.00 59.20 -22.30
C VAL A 110 -66.92 60.29 -21.24
N ALA A 111 -67.96 61.13 -21.17
CA ALA A 111 -68.05 62.21 -20.20
C ALA A 111 -67.85 61.69 -18.77
N GLY A 112 -66.90 62.29 -18.04
CA GLY A 112 -66.75 62.09 -16.60
C GLY A 112 -65.82 60.94 -16.18
N ALA A 113 -64.54 60.97 -16.60
CA ALA A 113 -63.51 60.25 -15.87
C ALA A 113 -63.31 60.94 -14.50
N ALA A 114 -64.09 60.47 -13.53
CA ALA A 114 -63.91 60.70 -12.12
C ALA A 114 -62.43 60.55 -11.74
N GLY A 115 -61.82 61.59 -11.16
CA GLY A 115 -60.44 61.52 -10.67
C GLY A 115 -60.25 60.36 -9.67
N PRO A 116 -59.01 59.98 -9.33
CA PRO A 116 -58.70 58.80 -8.52
C PRO A 116 -59.51 58.71 -7.23
N ALA A 117 -59.87 59.84 -6.59
CA ALA A 117 -60.71 59.84 -5.39
C ALA A 117 -62.18 59.48 -5.70
N ARG A 118 -62.72 59.95 -6.83
CA ARG A 118 -64.08 59.60 -7.29
C ARG A 118 -64.16 58.18 -7.85
N ALA A 119 -63.11 57.66 -8.49
CA ALA A 119 -63.02 56.25 -8.89
C ALA A 119 -63.04 55.32 -7.68
N ARG A 120 -62.31 55.68 -6.61
CA ARG A 120 -62.34 54.96 -5.33
C ARG A 120 -63.72 55.02 -4.66
N LEU A 121 -64.39 56.16 -4.74
CA LEU A 121 -65.77 56.32 -4.24
C LEU A 121 -66.76 55.41 -4.97
N ALA A 122 -66.68 55.31 -6.30
CA ALA A 122 -67.52 54.41 -7.08
C ALA A 122 -67.27 52.93 -6.75
N ALA A 123 -66.00 52.54 -6.53
CA ALA A 123 -65.65 51.18 -6.10
C ALA A 123 -66.24 50.83 -4.71
N ILE A 124 -66.15 51.76 -3.74
CA ILE A 124 -66.72 51.56 -2.39
C ILE A 124 -68.26 51.53 -2.44
N GLN A 125 -68.88 52.35 -3.29
CA GLN A 125 -70.33 52.28 -3.52
C GLN A 125 -70.76 50.92 -4.10
N GLY A 126 -69.96 50.35 -5.02
CA GLY A 126 -70.18 49.01 -5.57
C GLY A 126 -70.06 47.91 -4.51
N GLN A 127 -69.04 47.97 -3.66
CA GLN A 127 -68.87 47.03 -2.53
C GLN A 127 -70.03 47.10 -1.53
N LEU A 128 -70.57 48.30 -1.29
CA LEU A 128 -71.72 48.50 -0.42
C LEU A 128 -73.03 47.99 -1.04
N ALA A 129 -73.19 48.15 -2.37
CA ALA A 129 -74.31 47.57 -3.11
C ALA A 129 -74.26 46.04 -3.10
N ASP A 130 -73.08 45.45 -3.25
CA ASP A 130 -72.87 44.00 -3.19
C ASP A 130 -73.12 43.45 -1.78
N ALA A 131 -72.63 44.13 -0.73
CA ALA A 131 -72.94 43.78 0.66
C ALA A 131 -74.45 43.81 0.94
N ARG A 132 -75.18 44.80 0.41
CA ARG A 132 -76.65 44.86 0.53
C ARG A 132 -77.34 43.76 -0.28
N ALA A 133 -76.84 43.43 -1.46
CA ALA A 133 -77.38 42.34 -2.29
C ALA A 133 -77.22 40.97 -1.62
N ARG A 134 -76.17 40.78 -0.81
CA ARG A 134 -75.97 39.60 0.04
C ARG A 134 -76.86 39.56 1.29
N GLY A 135 -77.71 40.57 1.50
CA GLY A 135 -78.67 40.62 2.61
C GLY A 135 -78.09 41.12 3.94
N TYR A 136 -76.90 41.73 3.95
CA TYR A 136 -76.37 42.34 5.17
C TYR A 136 -77.24 43.52 5.60
N THR A 137 -77.69 43.49 6.86
CA THR A 137 -78.48 44.55 7.46
C THR A 137 -77.60 45.76 7.79
N GLU A 138 -78.24 46.92 7.98
CA GLU A 138 -77.54 48.19 8.23
C GLU A 138 -76.75 48.24 9.55
N SER A 139 -76.91 47.23 10.41
CA SER A 139 -76.17 47.05 11.66
C SER A 139 -74.96 46.10 11.56
N HIS A 140 -74.69 45.52 10.39
CA HIS A 140 -73.58 44.58 10.22
C HIS A 140 -72.21 45.30 10.28
N PRO A 141 -71.21 44.80 11.02
CA PRO A 141 -69.92 45.48 11.19
C PRO A 141 -69.22 45.83 9.87
N ASP A 142 -69.34 44.98 8.85
CA ASP A 142 -68.75 45.23 7.53
C ASP A 142 -69.44 46.40 6.79
N VAL A 143 -70.76 46.54 6.94
CA VAL A 143 -71.53 47.66 6.36
C VAL A 143 -71.21 48.96 7.08
N VAL A 144 -71.01 48.91 8.40
CA VAL A 144 -70.56 50.07 9.20
C VAL A 144 -69.15 50.51 8.78
N ALA A 145 -68.23 49.56 8.58
CA ALA A 145 -66.88 49.84 8.09
C ALA A 145 -66.89 50.43 6.66
N LEU A 146 -67.68 49.86 5.75
CA LEU A 146 -67.86 50.36 4.38
C LEU A 146 -68.51 51.76 4.35
N ARG A 147 -69.46 52.04 5.25
CA ARG A 147 -70.04 53.38 5.41
C ARG A 147 -69.02 54.40 5.90
N ALA A 148 -68.18 54.04 6.87
CA ALA A 148 -67.11 54.91 7.33
C ALA A 148 -66.09 55.19 6.21
N GLN A 149 -65.73 54.17 5.43
CA GLN A 149 -64.86 54.32 4.24
C GLN A 149 -65.52 55.18 3.15
N LEU A 150 -66.83 55.06 2.95
CA LEU A 150 -67.59 55.91 2.02
C LEU A 150 -67.62 57.37 2.49
N ALA A 151 -67.79 57.63 3.79
CA ALA A 151 -67.72 58.98 4.35
C ALA A 151 -66.33 59.61 4.14
N GLN A 152 -65.26 58.82 4.33
CA GLN A 152 -63.89 59.28 4.08
C GLN A 152 -63.62 59.52 2.59
N ALA A 153 -64.08 58.61 1.72
CA ALA A 153 -63.91 58.74 0.27
C ALA A 153 -64.75 59.89 -0.32
N THR A 154 -65.94 60.16 0.21
CA THR A 154 -66.77 61.32 -0.18
C THR A 154 -66.14 62.65 0.25
N ALA A 155 -65.52 62.71 1.43
CA ALA A 155 -64.75 63.88 1.85
C ALA A 155 -63.54 64.12 0.92
N ALA A 156 -62.80 63.06 0.58
CA ALA A 156 -61.67 63.15 -0.35
C ALA A 156 -62.09 63.56 -1.77
N ALA A 157 -63.22 63.06 -2.26
CA ALA A 157 -63.76 63.37 -3.58
C ALA A 157 -64.32 64.81 -3.70
N ARG A 158 -64.71 65.44 -2.58
CA ARG A 158 -65.11 66.86 -2.54
C ARG A 158 -63.92 67.82 -2.58
N GLY A 159 -62.76 67.40 -2.08
CA GLY A 159 -61.52 68.18 -2.12
C GLY A 159 -60.81 68.12 -3.48
N GLU A 160 -61.24 67.26 -4.39
CA GLU A 160 -60.67 67.12 -5.73
C GLU A 160 -61.29 68.17 -6.67
N PRO A 161 -60.52 69.17 -7.16
CA PRO A 161 -61.04 70.17 -8.08
C PRO A 161 -61.52 69.50 -9.36
N LEU A 162 -62.71 69.92 -9.84
CA LEU A 162 -63.23 69.55 -11.16
C LEU A 162 -62.28 70.13 -12.22
N SER A 163 -61.25 69.38 -12.59
CA SER A 163 -60.37 69.74 -13.69
C SER A 163 -61.14 69.56 -15.01
N GLY A 164 -61.94 70.56 -15.35
CA GLY A 164 -62.40 70.82 -16.70
C GLY A 164 -61.27 71.48 -17.48
N GLY A 165 -60.24 70.70 -17.81
CA GLY A 165 -59.08 71.16 -18.57
C GLY A 165 -58.78 70.15 -19.67
N SER A 166 -59.04 70.56 -20.91
CA SER A 166 -58.63 69.89 -22.14
C SER A 166 -57.11 69.79 -22.24
N GLY A 167 -56.56 68.80 -21.56
CA GLY A 167 -55.24 68.24 -21.78
C GLY A 167 -55.39 66.74 -21.60
N ALA A 168 -54.91 65.94 -22.56
CA ALA A 168 -54.94 64.49 -22.47
C ALA A 168 -54.18 64.04 -21.20
N GLY A 169 -54.92 63.92 -20.10
CA GLY A 169 -54.43 63.56 -18.78
C GLY A 169 -53.94 62.13 -18.84
N SER A 170 -52.62 61.97 -18.87
CA SER A 170 -51.98 60.67 -18.86
C SER A 170 -52.03 60.17 -17.41
N SER A 171 -52.90 59.19 -17.12
CA SER A 171 -53.03 58.63 -15.78
C SER A 171 -51.88 57.64 -15.52
N PRO A 172 -51.23 57.63 -14.34
CA PRO A 172 -50.21 56.66 -14.01
C PRO A 172 -50.73 55.24 -14.19
N ASN A 173 -49.99 54.41 -14.92
CA ASN A 173 -50.39 53.04 -15.15
C ASN A 173 -50.30 52.25 -13.83
N PRO A 174 -51.40 51.67 -13.28
CA PRO A 174 -51.33 50.93 -12.03
C PRO A 174 -50.39 49.71 -12.10
N LEU A 175 -50.23 49.12 -13.30
CA LEU A 175 -49.31 48.02 -13.55
C LEU A 175 -47.85 48.46 -13.40
N TYR A 176 -47.54 49.70 -13.81
CA TYR A 176 -46.20 50.27 -13.65
C TYR A 176 -45.87 50.49 -12.17
N VAL A 177 -46.82 50.98 -11.37
CA VAL A 177 -46.66 51.18 -9.92
C VAL A 177 -46.44 49.84 -9.21
N SER A 178 -47.17 48.78 -9.58
CA SER A 178 -46.95 47.45 -9.01
C SER A 178 -45.59 46.85 -9.40
N LEU A 179 -45.14 47.06 -10.64
CA LEU A 179 -43.82 46.60 -11.09
C LEU A 179 -42.68 47.36 -10.39
N GLN A 180 -42.87 48.66 -10.12
CA GLN A 180 -41.91 49.46 -9.38
C GLN A 180 -41.77 48.99 -7.92
N ALA A 181 -42.87 48.64 -7.26
CA ALA A 181 -42.83 48.03 -5.93
C ALA A 181 -42.09 46.69 -5.94
N MET A 182 -42.40 45.82 -6.92
CA MET A 182 -41.73 44.53 -7.09
C MET A 182 -40.23 44.69 -7.36
N MET A 183 -39.83 45.69 -8.15
CA MET A 183 -38.43 46.01 -8.40
C MET A 183 -37.70 46.40 -7.11
N ALA A 184 -38.33 47.24 -6.27
CA ALA A 184 -37.77 47.64 -4.98
C ALA A 184 -37.57 46.42 -4.05
N ASP A 185 -38.54 45.51 -4.00
CA ASP A 185 -38.42 44.26 -3.22
C ASP A 185 -37.28 43.36 -3.72
N LYS A 186 -37.15 43.20 -5.05
CA LYS A 186 -36.04 42.41 -5.63
C LYS A 186 -34.68 43.07 -5.39
N GLN A 187 -34.60 44.40 -5.47
CA GLN A 187 -33.38 45.14 -5.13
C GLN A 187 -32.99 44.96 -3.67
N ALA A 188 -33.95 45.03 -2.74
CA ALA A 188 -33.71 44.77 -1.33
C ALA A 188 -33.21 43.34 -1.07
N ALA A 189 -33.78 42.35 -1.76
CA ALA A 189 -33.33 40.95 -1.68
C ALA A 189 -31.89 40.75 -2.20
N VAL A 190 -31.53 41.41 -3.32
CA VAL A 190 -30.15 41.36 -3.83
C VAL A 190 -29.18 42.04 -2.86
N ALA A 191 -29.57 43.16 -2.25
CA ALA A 191 -28.75 43.87 -1.27
C ALA A 191 -28.51 43.02 -0.01
N SER A 192 -29.55 42.35 0.52
CA SER A 192 -29.41 41.49 1.71
C SER A 192 -28.52 40.28 1.45
N LEU A 193 -28.67 39.62 0.29
CA LEU A 193 -27.81 38.50 -0.12
C LEU A 193 -26.35 38.93 -0.31
N ARG A 194 -26.11 40.13 -0.87
CA ARG A 194 -24.74 40.70 -0.99
C ARG A 194 -24.10 40.93 0.37
N ILE A 195 -24.85 41.45 1.35
CA ILE A 195 -24.34 41.63 2.72
C ILE A 195 -24.02 40.27 3.34
N ARG A 196 -24.91 39.28 3.20
CA ARG A 196 -24.70 37.93 3.71
C ARG A 196 -23.46 37.27 3.11
N ARG A 197 -23.25 37.44 1.80
CA ARG A 197 -22.05 36.97 1.09
C ARG A 197 -20.77 37.62 1.65
N ALA A 198 -20.79 38.93 1.84
CA ALA A 198 -19.64 39.67 2.39
C ALA A 198 -19.30 39.23 3.83
N GLN A 199 -20.31 38.94 4.66
CA GLN A 199 -20.13 38.39 6.00
C GLN A 199 -19.46 37.01 5.96
N LEU A 200 -20.00 36.08 5.15
CA LEU A 200 -19.43 34.74 4.99
C LEU A 200 -18.00 34.76 4.44
N GLN A 201 -17.70 35.72 3.54
CA GLN A 201 -16.33 35.92 3.05
C GLN A 201 -15.39 36.36 4.17
N GLY A 202 -15.80 37.34 4.98
CA GLY A 202 -15.01 37.78 6.14
C GLY A 202 -14.77 36.66 7.15
N ASP A 203 -15.79 35.83 7.42
CA ASP A 203 -15.66 34.67 8.30
C ASP A 203 -14.66 33.65 7.74
N LEU A 204 -14.71 33.37 6.44
CA LEU A 204 -13.74 32.48 5.77
C LEU A 204 -12.31 33.02 5.86
N ASP A 205 -12.12 34.33 5.64
CA ASP A 205 -10.80 34.95 5.69
C ASP A 205 -10.23 34.88 7.13
N GLN A 206 -11.07 35.09 8.15
CA GLN A 206 -10.68 34.91 9.55
C GLN A 206 -10.35 33.45 9.88
N LEU A 207 -11.13 32.49 9.38
CA LEU A 207 -10.84 31.06 9.56
C LEU A 207 -9.51 30.70 8.89
N ASN A 208 -9.29 31.14 7.66
CA ASN A 208 -8.05 30.88 6.92
C ASN A 208 -6.83 31.52 7.62
N ALA A 209 -6.98 32.74 8.16
CA ALA A 209 -5.94 33.38 8.95
C ALA A 209 -5.59 32.55 10.20
N LYS A 210 -6.60 32.07 10.95
CA LYS A 210 -6.38 31.20 12.13
C LYS A 210 -5.75 29.85 11.76
N LEU A 211 -6.14 29.27 10.62
CA LEU A 211 -5.51 28.05 10.11
C LEU A 211 -4.05 28.28 9.70
N SER A 212 -3.73 29.48 9.19
CA SER A 212 -2.36 29.85 8.81
C SER A 212 -1.50 30.21 10.02
N GLU A 213 -2.12 30.70 11.10
CA GLU A 213 -1.47 30.95 12.39
C GLU A 213 -1.22 29.67 13.17
N ASP A 214 -1.88 28.56 12.84
CA ASP A 214 -1.66 27.28 13.49
C ASP A 214 -0.41 26.59 12.90
N PRO A 215 0.75 26.61 13.60
CA PRO A 215 1.98 26.02 13.10
C PRO A 215 1.84 24.50 12.97
N THR A 216 0.86 23.86 13.62
CA THR A 216 0.66 22.41 13.55
C THR A 216 0.12 21.99 12.19
N VAL A 217 -0.81 22.75 11.61
CA VAL A 217 -1.37 22.47 10.27
C VAL A 217 -0.31 22.69 9.18
N ALA A 218 0.48 23.75 9.29
CA ALA A 218 1.59 24.00 8.37
C ALA A 218 2.70 22.93 8.48
N ALA A 219 3.00 22.47 9.71
CA ALA A 219 3.94 21.38 9.94
C ALA A 219 3.41 20.03 9.40
N GLU A 220 2.10 19.77 9.54
CA GLU A 220 1.44 18.57 9.04
C GLU A 220 1.40 18.55 7.50
N GLN A 221 1.03 19.66 6.85
CA GLN A 221 1.13 19.79 5.40
C GLN A 221 2.57 19.60 4.91
N GLY A 222 3.55 20.24 5.55
CA GLY A 222 4.95 20.02 5.23
C GLY A 222 5.42 18.58 5.45
N ALA A 223 4.83 17.85 6.40
CA ALA A 223 5.11 16.43 6.58
C ALA A 223 4.51 15.58 5.46
N ILE A 224 3.24 15.81 5.10
CA ILE A 224 2.57 15.13 3.99
C ILE A 224 3.30 15.37 2.67
N ASP A 225 3.74 16.60 2.40
CA ASP A 225 4.48 16.93 1.18
C ASP A 225 5.82 16.19 1.11
N ARG A 226 6.55 16.10 2.23
CA ARG A 226 7.81 15.32 2.30
C ARG A 226 7.55 13.83 2.09
N ASP A 227 6.54 13.28 2.75
CA ASP A 227 6.19 11.86 2.63
C ASP A 227 5.75 11.52 1.19
N TYR A 228 4.97 12.41 0.57
CA TYR A 228 4.58 12.30 -0.84
C TYR A 228 5.80 12.34 -1.77
N GLN A 229 6.73 13.27 -1.55
CA GLN A 229 7.97 13.35 -2.33
C GLN A 229 8.80 12.07 -2.21
N VAL A 230 9.02 11.56 -1.00
CA VAL A 230 9.74 10.30 -0.77
C VAL A 230 9.06 9.13 -1.47
N LEU A 231 7.73 9.03 -1.37
CA LEU A 231 6.98 7.95 -1.99
C LEU A 231 7.02 8.04 -3.52
N LYS A 232 6.92 9.25 -4.07
CA LYS A 232 7.05 9.49 -5.51
C LYS A 232 8.45 9.10 -6.01
N ASP A 233 9.50 9.50 -5.31
CA ASP A 233 10.88 9.16 -5.69
C ASP A 233 11.12 7.65 -5.63
N GLN A 234 10.60 6.95 -4.62
CA GLN A 234 10.65 5.49 -4.54
C GLN A 234 9.88 4.85 -5.70
N TYR A 235 8.71 5.37 -6.04
CA TYR A 235 7.93 4.90 -7.18
C TYR A 235 8.70 5.07 -8.50
N ASP A 236 9.26 6.25 -8.72
CA ASP A 236 10.05 6.58 -9.93
C ASP A 236 11.29 5.67 -10.05
N GLN A 237 11.96 5.38 -8.92
CA GLN A 237 13.07 4.40 -8.86
C GLN A 237 12.61 2.98 -9.22
N LEU A 238 11.49 2.51 -8.66
CA LEU A 238 10.95 1.18 -8.94
C LEU A 238 10.49 1.07 -10.40
N LEU A 239 9.91 2.13 -10.96
CA LEU A 239 9.53 2.20 -12.36
C LEU A 239 10.76 2.10 -13.27
N THR A 240 11.80 2.87 -12.96
CA THR A 240 13.08 2.83 -13.68
C THR A 240 13.72 1.44 -13.61
N GLN A 241 13.72 0.80 -12.44
CA GLN A 241 14.24 -0.58 -12.31
C GLN A 241 13.43 -1.57 -13.14
N ARG A 242 12.10 -1.44 -13.17
CA ARG A 242 11.24 -2.30 -13.99
C ARG A 242 11.57 -2.14 -15.48
N GLU A 243 11.73 -0.91 -15.95
CA GLU A 243 12.12 -0.64 -17.33
C GLU A 243 13.50 -1.22 -17.66
N GLN A 244 14.49 -1.05 -16.77
CA GLN A 244 15.81 -1.68 -16.94
C GLN A 244 15.75 -3.21 -17.00
N ILE A 245 14.92 -3.84 -16.17
CA ILE A 245 14.70 -5.29 -16.22
C ILE A 245 14.03 -5.69 -17.52
N ALA A 246 13.03 -4.94 -17.99
CA ALA A 246 12.36 -5.18 -19.26
C ALA A 246 13.33 -5.04 -20.45
N LEU A 247 14.19 -4.02 -20.44
CA LEU A 247 15.24 -3.80 -21.44
C LEU A 247 16.27 -4.94 -21.43
N ARG A 248 16.73 -5.37 -20.24
CA ARG A 248 17.62 -6.54 -20.11
C ARG A 248 16.96 -7.81 -20.61
N GLY A 249 15.68 -8.02 -20.31
CA GLY A 249 14.90 -9.16 -20.82
C GLY A 249 14.82 -9.17 -22.34
N GLN A 250 14.50 -8.03 -22.96
CA GLN A 250 14.45 -7.89 -24.41
C GLN A 250 15.83 -8.00 -25.07
N ALA A 251 16.87 -7.43 -24.47
CA ALA A 251 18.25 -7.56 -24.95
C ALA A 251 18.75 -9.01 -24.86
N GLN A 252 18.39 -9.73 -23.79
CA GLN A 252 18.69 -11.16 -23.65
C GLN A 252 17.94 -12.00 -24.70
N SER A 253 16.66 -11.70 -24.96
CA SER A 253 15.87 -12.36 -26.02
C SER A 253 16.38 -12.08 -27.43
N GLN A 254 16.92 -10.88 -27.71
CA GLN A 254 17.56 -10.58 -29.00
C GLN A 254 19.01 -11.09 -29.10
N THR A 255 19.67 -11.31 -27.96
CA THR A 255 21.05 -11.83 -27.85
C THR A 255 21.07 -13.34 -27.54
N ASP A 256 20.01 -14.07 -27.88
CA ASP A 256 20.00 -15.54 -27.87
C ASP A 256 20.75 -16.15 -29.08
N ARG A 257 21.84 -15.49 -29.48
CA ARG A 257 23.08 -16.13 -29.91
C ARG A 257 24.06 -15.93 -28.75
N VAL A 258 23.94 -16.77 -27.73
CA VAL A 258 24.78 -16.71 -26.53
C VAL A 258 26.25 -16.89 -26.93
N LYS A 259 26.99 -15.77 -27.07
CA LYS A 259 28.45 -15.78 -27.11
C LYS A 259 28.93 -15.86 -25.66
N PHE A 260 29.06 -17.08 -25.16
CA PHE A 260 29.83 -17.34 -23.95
C PHE A 260 31.29 -16.96 -24.24
N SER A 261 31.75 -15.83 -23.72
CA SER A 261 33.18 -15.57 -23.61
C SER A 261 33.65 -16.23 -22.32
N VAL A 262 34.40 -17.32 -22.48
CA VAL A 262 35.05 -18.04 -21.39
C VAL A 262 36.16 -17.14 -20.84
N ILE A 263 35.93 -16.50 -19.69
CA ILE A 263 36.94 -15.66 -19.03
C ILE A 263 38.04 -16.54 -18.40
N ASP A 264 37.67 -17.72 -17.89
CA ASP A 264 38.63 -18.70 -17.39
C ASP A 264 38.09 -20.13 -17.60
N PRO A 265 38.66 -20.94 -18.50
CA PRO A 265 38.21 -22.30 -18.72
C PRO A 265 38.45 -23.16 -17.47
N PRO A 266 37.56 -24.11 -17.13
CA PRO A 266 37.74 -24.98 -15.98
C PRO A 266 39.03 -25.77 -16.13
N THR A 267 40.03 -25.46 -15.30
CA THR A 267 41.28 -26.21 -15.27
C THR A 267 41.03 -27.52 -14.52
N THR A 268 41.39 -28.63 -15.17
CA THR A 268 41.42 -29.91 -14.48
C THR A 268 42.53 -29.85 -13.42
N PRO A 269 42.24 -30.22 -12.17
CA PRO A 269 43.26 -30.17 -11.12
C PRO A 269 44.40 -31.11 -11.50
N GLN A 270 45.59 -30.55 -11.74
CA GLN A 270 46.79 -31.33 -12.09
C GLN A 270 47.29 -32.18 -10.92
N LYS A 271 46.85 -31.87 -9.70
CA LYS A 271 47.20 -32.62 -8.49
C LYS A 271 45.99 -33.40 -7.98
N PRO A 272 46.09 -34.74 -7.86
CA PRO A 272 45.01 -35.54 -7.31
C PRO A 272 44.76 -35.15 -5.85
N SER A 273 43.51 -34.81 -5.52
CA SER A 273 43.11 -34.28 -4.21
C SER A 273 43.04 -35.33 -3.09
N ALA A 274 43.26 -36.62 -3.39
CA ALA A 274 43.24 -37.71 -2.40
C ALA A 274 43.94 -38.98 -2.91
N PRO A 275 44.34 -39.92 -2.01
CA PRO A 275 45.19 -39.80 -0.82
C PRO A 275 46.69 -39.91 -1.17
N ASN A 276 47.60 -39.61 -0.22
CA ASN A 276 49.05 -39.68 -0.43
C ASN A 276 49.53 -41.11 -0.70
N ARG A 277 49.60 -41.51 -1.98
CA ARG A 277 49.98 -42.85 -2.43
C ARG A 277 51.31 -43.35 -1.85
N MET A 278 52.29 -42.47 -1.67
CA MET A 278 53.56 -42.82 -1.01
C MET A 278 53.37 -43.31 0.43
N LEU A 279 52.51 -42.65 1.21
CA LEU A 279 52.21 -43.02 2.60
C LEU A 279 51.45 -44.36 2.68
N LEU A 280 50.57 -44.62 1.70
CA LEU A 280 49.85 -45.88 1.60
C LEU A 280 50.80 -47.04 1.26
N LEU A 281 51.68 -46.87 0.26
CA LEU A 281 52.68 -47.88 -0.13
C LEU A 281 53.62 -48.23 1.02
N THR A 282 54.13 -47.22 1.74
CA THR A 282 54.97 -47.44 2.93
C THR A 282 54.18 -48.16 4.04
N GLY A 283 52.92 -47.77 4.24
CA GLY A 283 52.06 -48.36 5.26
C GLY A 283 51.77 -49.84 5.02
N VAL A 284 51.44 -50.21 3.77
CA VAL A 284 51.16 -51.60 3.38
C VAL A 284 52.43 -52.47 3.50
N LEU A 285 53.60 -51.94 3.14
CA LEU A 285 54.87 -52.67 3.30
C LEU A 285 55.15 -53.00 4.76
N ILE A 286 55.02 -52.01 5.65
CA ILE A 286 55.26 -52.20 7.09
C ILE A 286 54.23 -53.17 7.68
N ALA A 287 52.95 -53.02 7.32
CA ALA A 287 51.89 -53.92 7.77
C ALA A 287 52.13 -55.36 7.28
N GLY A 288 52.54 -55.55 6.03
CA GLY A 288 52.86 -56.86 5.45
C GLY A 288 54.06 -57.54 6.11
N LEU A 289 55.14 -56.80 6.36
CA LEU A 289 56.30 -57.30 7.12
C LEU A 289 55.91 -57.67 8.55
N GLY A 290 55.14 -56.80 9.22
CA GLY A 290 54.61 -57.05 10.56
C GLY A 290 53.72 -58.30 10.61
N ALA A 291 52.82 -58.48 9.65
CA ALA A 291 51.98 -59.66 9.52
C ALA A 291 52.80 -60.93 9.24
N GLY A 292 53.85 -60.85 8.41
CA GLY A 292 54.75 -61.96 8.14
C GLY A 292 55.54 -62.41 9.37
N ILE A 293 56.14 -61.46 10.09
CA ILE A 293 56.88 -61.73 11.34
C ILE A 293 55.92 -62.26 12.41
N GLY A 294 54.76 -61.61 12.60
CA GLY A 294 53.75 -62.04 13.55
C GLY A 294 53.20 -63.42 13.23
N GLY A 295 52.95 -63.71 11.96
CA GLY A 295 52.54 -65.04 11.48
C GLY A 295 53.61 -66.10 11.74
N ALA A 296 54.88 -65.81 11.44
CA ALA A 296 55.99 -66.72 11.72
C ALA A 296 56.17 -66.98 13.23
N PHE A 297 56.02 -65.95 14.05
CA PHE A 297 56.05 -66.07 15.51
C PHE A 297 54.90 -66.93 16.04
N LEU A 298 53.67 -66.68 15.56
CA LEU A 298 52.50 -67.45 15.95
C LEU A 298 52.63 -68.92 15.52
N LEU A 299 53.11 -69.18 14.30
CA LEU A 299 53.37 -70.53 13.81
C LEU A 299 54.47 -71.22 14.62
N GLY A 300 55.48 -70.47 15.05
CA GLY A 300 56.52 -70.94 15.96
C GLY A 300 55.98 -71.28 17.35
N GLN A 301 55.03 -70.50 17.86
CA GLN A 301 54.39 -70.75 19.15
C GLN A 301 53.44 -71.97 19.10
N LEU A 302 52.78 -72.21 17.98
CA LEU A 302 51.94 -73.39 17.75
C LEU A 302 52.76 -74.66 17.52
N ARG A 303 53.99 -74.55 17.03
CA ARG A 303 54.95 -75.66 16.97
C ARG A 303 55.48 -75.94 18.37
N GLY A 304 54.88 -76.93 19.05
CA GLY A 304 55.28 -77.40 20.38
C GLY A 304 56.62 -78.15 20.42
N THR A 305 57.68 -77.65 19.76
CA THR A 305 59.02 -78.24 19.76
C THR A 305 59.97 -77.49 20.69
N PHE A 306 60.67 -78.23 21.55
CA PHE A 306 61.67 -77.66 22.46
C PHE A 306 63.04 -77.63 21.77
N ALA A 307 63.52 -76.44 21.42
CA ALA A 307 64.78 -76.27 20.70
C ALA A 307 66.05 -76.45 21.56
N THR A 308 65.93 -76.53 22.89
CA THR A 308 67.07 -76.60 23.80
C THR A 308 66.75 -77.53 24.97
N SER A 309 67.71 -78.39 25.35
CA SER A 309 67.59 -79.33 26.48
C SER A 309 67.19 -78.60 27.77
N THR A 310 67.80 -77.45 28.05
CA THR A 310 67.48 -76.61 29.22
C THR A 310 66.02 -76.12 29.25
N ARG A 311 65.40 -75.89 28.07
CA ARG A 311 64.00 -75.45 27.98
C ARG A 311 63.05 -76.63 28.23
N LEU A 312 63.43 -77.83 27.81
CA LEU A 312 62.70 -79.07 28.10
C LEU A 312 62.78 -79.43 29.60
N GLU A 313 63.96 -79.33 30.23
CA GLU A 313 64.13 -79.59 31.68
C GLU A 313 63.24 -78.71 32.54
N ARG A 314 63.19 -77.40 32.24
CA ARG A 314 62.37 -76.44 33.00
C ARG A 314 60.86 -76.71 32.89
N VAL A 315 60.41 -77.25 31.75
CA VAL A 315 58.98 -77.53 31.51
C VAL A 315 58.60 -78.93 31.97
N ALA A 316 59.48 -79.91 31.79
CA ALA A 316 59.24 -81.31 32.16
C ALA A 316 59.56 -81.60 33.65
N GLY A 317 60.30 -80.73 34.34
CA GLY A 317 60.65 -80.89 35.76
C GLY A 317 61.62 -82.05 36.04
N MET A 318 62.27 -82.57 35.01
CA MET A 318 63.17 -83.73 35.09
C MET A 318 64.50 -83.43 34.39
N PRO A 319 65.63 -83.97 34.89
CA PRO A 319 66.94 -83.78 34.28
C PRO A 319 67.03 -84.51 32.93
N VAL A 320 67.59 -83.86 31.91
CA VAL A 320 67.79 -84.46 30.57
C VAL A 320 69.06 -85.31 30.58
N ILE A 321 68.89 -86.63 30.41
CA ILE A 321 69.98 -87.62 30.50
C ILE A 321 70.95 -87.54 29.28
N GLY A 322 70.52 -86.92 28.18
CA GLY A 322 71.39 -86.66 27.03
C GLY A 322 70.64 -85.99 25.88
N SER A 323 71.36 -85.27 25.03
CA SER A 323 70.85 -84.68 23.79
C SER A 323 71.56 -85.27 22.58
N ILE A 324 70.81 -85.73 21.59
CA ILE A 324 71.38 -86.14 20.30
C ILE A 324 71.53 -84.86 19.47
N GLY A 325 72.77 -84.48 19.17
CA GLY A 325 73.06 -83.38 18.26
C GLY A 325 72.53 -83.69 16.85
N GLU A 326 72.01 -82.68 16.17
CA GLU A 326 71.60 -82.84 14.78
C GLU A 326 72.83 -83.13 13.91
N VAL A 327 72.87 -84.32 13.29
CA VAL A 327 73.88 -84.64 12.28
C VAL A 327 73.38 -84.12 10.93
N VAL A 328 73.85 -82.94 10.54
CA VAL A 328 73.44 -82.31 9.28
C VAL A 328 74.10 -83.05 8.10
N THR A 329 73.32 -83.85 7.39
CA THR A 329 73.76 -84.50 6.14
C THR A 329 74.06 -83.45 5.06
N ARG A 330 75.07 -83.68 4.20
CA ARG A 330 75.44 -82.76 3.10
C ARG A 330 74.25 -82.34 2.23
N THR A 331 73.32 -83.27 1.98
CA THR A 331 72.07 -83.01 1.24
C THR A 331 71.12 -82.05 1.96
N GLN A 332 71.03 -82.12 3.30
CA GLN A 332 70.21 -81.19 4.10
C GLN A 332 70.83 -79.79 4.18
N SER A 333 72.16 -79.68 4.28
CA SER A 333 72.83 -78.37 4.23
C SER A 333 72.63 -77.67 2.88
N GLU A 334 72.65 -78.42 1.77
CA GLU A 334 72.40 -77.85 0.45
C GLU A 334 70.95 -77.36 0.29
N LEU A 335 69.96 -78.09 0.82
CA LEU A 335 68.56 -77.66 0.82
C LEU A 335 68.35 -76.41 1.67
N ARG A 336 68.95 -76.33 2.87
CA ARG A 336 68.92 -75.12 3.71
C ARG A 336 69.56 -73.93 3.00
N ALA A 337 70.71 -74.14 2.35
CA ALA A 337 71.38 -73.11 1.56
C ALA A 337 70.56 -72.66 0.34
N LYS A 338 69.82 -73.58 -0.30
CA LYS A 338 68.88 -73.24 -1.39
C LYS A 338 67.69 -72.44 -0.86
N GLN A 339 67.06 -72.86 0.24
CA GLN A 339 65.95 -72.15 0.88
C GLN A 339 66.35 -70.76 1.35
N PHE A 340 67.52 -70.62 1.96
CA PHE A 340 68.05 -69.33 2.38
C PHE A 340 68.34 -68.43 1.18
N ARG A 341 68.92 -68.97 0.09
CA ARG A 341 69.08 -68.21 -1.17
C ARG A 341 67.75 -67.81 -1.79
N MET A 342 66.72 -68.67 -1.77
CA MET A 342 65.37 -68.31 -2.23
C MET A 342 64.74 -67.22 -1.35
N PHE A 343 64.94 -67.27 -0.03
CA PHE A 343 64.46 -66.24 0.89
C PHE A 343 65.16 -64.90 0.68
N LEU A 344 66.49 -64.90 0.53
CA LEU A 344 67.26 -63.70 0.17
C LEU A 344 66.84 -63.16 -1.20
N GLY A 345 66.62 -64.03 -2.18
CA GLY A 345 66.11 -63.64 -3.49
C GLY A 345 64.72 -63.01 -3.42
N GLY A 346 63.80 -63.60 -2.64
CA GLY A 346 62.44 -63.08 -2.46
C GLY A 346 62.40 -61.75 -1.73
N THR A 347 63.21 -61.57 -0.69
CA THR A 347 63.33 -60.29 0.03
C THR A 347 63.96 -59.20 -0.84
N ALA A 348 65.00 -59.53 -1.62
CA ALA A 348 65.60 -58.60 -2.57
C ALA A 348 64.60 -58.21 -3.69
N ALA A 349 63.84 -59.17 -4.23
CA ALA A 349 62.81 -58.93 -5.24
C ALA A 349 61.68 -58.03 -4.70
N LEU A 350 61.25 -58.25 -3.45
CA LEU A 350 60.25 -57.41 -2.79
C LEU A 350 60.77 -55.98 -2.57
N GLY A 351 62.03 -55.82 -2.15
CA GLY A 351 62.68 -54.51 -2.04
C GLY A 351 62.78 -53.79 -3.39
N ALA A 352 63.19 -54.50 -4.44
CA ALA A 352 63.26 -53.96 -5.80
C ALA A 352 61.88 -53.54 -6.32
N ALA A 353 60.83 -54.35 -6.07
CA ALA A 353 59.45 -54.01 -6.44
C ALA A 353 58.96 -52.75 -5.71
N TYR A 354 59.28 -52.60 -4.43
CA TYR A 354 58.94 -51.40 -3.66
C TYR A 354 59.63 -50.14 -4.19
N VAL A 355 60.94 -50.21 -4.49
CA VAL A 355 61.69 -49.10 -5.08
C VAL A 355 61.14 -48.74 -6.46
N LEU A 356 60.80 -49.73 -7.28
CA LEU A 356 60.18 -49.51 -8.59
C LEU A 356 58.84 -48.80 -8.46
N LEU A 357 57.97 -49.23 -7.55
CA LEU A 357 56.67 -48.58 -7.32
C LEU A 357 56.80 -47.14 -6.81
N LEU A 358 57.75 -46.88 -5.90
CA LEU A 358 58.06 -45.51 -5.47
C LEU A 358 58.61 -44.67 -6.63
N GLY A 359 59.49 -45.23 -7.46
CA GLY A 359 60.03 -44.56 -8.64
C GLY A 359 58.94 -44.19 -9.64
N VAL A 360 57.98 -45.09 -9.89
CA VAL A 360 56.80 -44.82 -10.75
C VAL A 360 55.95 -43.70 -10.17
N GLU A 361 55.70 -43.68 -8.86
CA GLU A 361 54.92 -42.62 -8.22
C GLU A 361 55.64 -41.26 -8.25
N ILE A 362 56.95 -41.23 -8.04
CA ILE A 362 57.76 -40.00 -8.15
C ILE A 362 57.76 -39.49 -9.60
N LEU A 363 57.91 -40.38 -10.58
CA LEU A 363 57.86 -40.03 -11.99
C LEU A 363 56.47 -39.50 -12.40
N GLN A 364 55.40 -40.13 -11.92
CA GLN A 364 54.03 -39.66 -12.15
C GLN A 364 53.78 -38.28 -11.52
N ARG A 365 54.31 -38.03 -10.32
CA ARG A 365 54.21 -36.71 -9.67
C ARG A 365 55.06 -35.65 -10.38
N GLY A 366 56.24 -36.02 -10.88
CA GLY A 366 57.13 -35.12 -11.62
C GLY A 366 56.61 -34.78 -13.02
N LEU A 367 55.89 -35.71 -13.67
CA LEU A 367 55.20 -35.47 -14.94
C LEU A 367 53.88 -34.69 -14.77
N ALA A 368 53.32 -34.67 -13.56
CA ALA A 368 52.08 -33.97 -13.21
C ALA A 368 52.30 -32.62 -12.50
N ALA A 369 53.55 -32.20 -12.32
CA ALA A 369 53.94 -30.92 -11.70
C ALA A 369 54.47 -29.95 -12.75
#